data_AF-A0A949HCU6-F1
#
_entry.id   AF-A0A949HCU6-F1
#
_cell.length_a   1.000
_cell.length_b   1.000
_cell.length_c   1.000
_cell.angle_alpha   90.00
_cell.angle_beta   90.00
_cell.angle_gamma   90.00
#
_symmetry.space_group_name_H-M   'P 1'
#
loop_
_entity.id
_entity.type
_entity.pdbx_description
1 polymer ?
#
loop_
_entity_poly.entity_id
_entity_poly.type
_entity_poly.pdbx_seq_one_letter_code
_entity_poly.pdbx_strand_id
1 'polypeptide(L)'
;MNTSRPALLPVLLVAALAGLAGCGSQGSDATSTTETVTDTVQTTDTVTDTVTTGGGDVNLNCPVGGLDNVQGGQTTVTVTGSDVDPSQADSATCAEAKTVARQATAGGAEMPVNADGFQCEPSVVSTGPDKVNWECTFRGADTATDITMSFQVTYTG
;
A
#
# COMPACT_ATOMS: atom_id res chain seq x y z
N MET A 1 -36.75 18.72 4.97
CA MET A 1 -35.34 19.15 4.83
C MET A 1 -34.70 18.97 6.19
N ASN A 2 -33.94 17.90 6.39
CA ASN A 2 -33.34 17.59 7.69
C ASN A 2 -31.87 17.20 7.48
N THR A 3 -30.99 18.05 7.98
CA THR A 3 -29.54 17.91 8.08
C THR A 3 -29.17 16.94 9.19
N SER A 4 -28.30 15.97 8.92
CA SER A 4 -27.57 15.25 9.98
C SER A 4 -26.16 14.88 9.52
N ARG A 5 -25.17 15.54 10.12
CA ARG A 5 -23.78 15.06 10.28
C ARG A 5 -23.72 14.06 11.43
N PRO A 6 -22.75 13.14 11.45
CA PRO A 6 -22.08 12.72 12.68
C PRO A 6 -20.58 13.06 12.57
N ALA A 7 -20.00 13.93 13.40
CA ALA A 7 -19.67 13.77 14.83
C ALA A 7 -18.46 12.83 15.05
N LEU A 8 -17.28 13.45 15.16
CA LEU A 8 -16.07 12.92 15.80
C LEU A 8 -16.32 12.68 17.29
N LEU A 9 -15.80 11.59 17.84
CA LEU A 9 -15.48 11.45 19.27
C LEU A 9 -14.17 10.65 19.43
N PRO A 10 -13.28 11.05 20.37
CA PRO A 10 -11.99 10.42 20.60
C PRO A 10 -12.10 9.33 21.68
N VAL A 11 -11.30 8.28 21.58
CA VAL A 11 -11.08 7.34 22.69
C VAL A 11 -9.64 7.45 23.14
N LEU A 12 -9.45 8.19 24.22
CA LEU A 12 -8.27 8.13 25.09
C LEU A 12 -8.52 7.00 26.09
N LEU A 13 -7.62 6.03 26.19
CA LEU A 13 -7.54 5.15 27.35
C LEU A 13 -6.12 5.13 27.91
N VAL A 14 -6.06 5.38 29.22
CA VAL A 14 -4.88 5.48 30.08
C VAL A 14 -4.71 4.17 30.85
N ALA A 15 -3.48 3.71 31.04
CA ALA A 15 -3.00 2.90 32.18
C ALA A 15 -1.48 2.64 32.01
N ALA A 16 -0.62 2.43 32.99
CA ALA A 16 -0.50 2.76 34.42
C ALA A 16 0.96 2.37 34.78
N LEU A 17 1.61 3.09 35.71
CA LEU A 17 2.96 2.78 36.21
C LEU A 17 2.98 1.67 37.28
N ALA A 18 3.95 0.76 37.21
CA ALA A 18 4.67 0.04 38.29
C ALA A 18 5.76 -0.84 37.60
N GLY A 19 6.98 -1.10 38.07
CA GLY A 19 7.73 -0.91 39.32
C GLY A 19 9.17 -1.44 39.10
N LEU A 20 10.06 -1.20 40.08
CA LEU A 20 11.51 -1.47 40.04
C LEU A 20 11.94 -2.95 40.12
N ALA A 21 13.16 -3.19 39.63
CA ALA A 21 14.18 -4.18 40.05
C ALA A 21 14.11 -5.63 39.50
N GLY A 22 15.16 -6.01 38.75
CA GLY A 22 15.48 -7.40 38.44
C GLY A 22 16.50 -7.54 37.29
N CYS A 23 17.76 -7.86 37.62
CA CYS A 23 18.77 -8.30 36.66
C CYS A 23 18.52 -9.78 36.31
N GLY A 24 18.35 -10.12 35.02
CA GLY A 24 18.16 -11.50 34.59
C GLY A 24 17.71 -11.60 33.13
N SER A 25 18.46 -12.40 32.36
CA SER A 25 18.40 -12.60 30.92
C SER A 25 17.18 -13.37 30.39
N GLN A 26 16.84 -13.08 29.13
CA GLN A 26 16.13 -13.91 28.12
C GLN A 26 14.61 -14.10 28.24
N GLY A 27 13.92 -13.73 27.16
CA GLY A 27 12.56 -14.16 26.81
C GLY A 27 11.49 -13.10 27.04
N SER A 28 11.28 -12.19 26.07
CA SER A 28 10.05 -11.40 26.03
C SER A 28 9.00 -12.17 25.23
N ASP A 29 8.06 -12.76 25.98
CA ASP A 29 6.78 -13.21 25.47
C ASP A 29 6.04 -12.05 24.79
N ALA A 30 5.81 -12.15 23.49
CA ALA A 30 4.84 -11.30 22.79
C ALA A 30 3.46 -11.94 22.96
N THR A 31 2.69 -11.46 23.93
CA THR A 31 1.25 -11.76 24.04
C THR A 31 0.55 -11.09 22.87
N SER A 32 0.31 -11.86 21.81
CA SER A 32 -0.45 -11.43 20.63
C SER A 32 -1.93 -11.31 21.01
N THR A 33 -2.44 -10.08 21.04
CA THR A 33 -3.87 -9.83 21.18
C THR A 33 -4.43 -9.62 19.77
N THR A 34 -5.09 -10.65 19.24
CA THR A 34 -5.77 -10.62 17.94
C THR A 34 -7.14 -9.98 18.11
N GLU A 35 -7.33 -8.75 17.62
CA GLU A 35 -8.66 -8.16 17.47
C GLU A 35 -9.12 -8.30 16.02
N THR A 36 -10.07 -9.21 15.81
CA THR A 36 -10.71 -9.43 14.50
C THR A 36 -11.89 -8.47 14.37
N VAL A 37 -11.75 -7.42 13.56
CA VAL A 37 -12.89 -6.57 13.17
C VAL A 37 -13.46 -7.10 11.86
N THR A 38 -14.58 -7.81 11.94
CA THR A 38 -15.36 -8.26 10.78
C THR A 38 -16.43 -7.22 10.46
N ASP A 39 -16.24 -6.44 9.39
CA ASP A 39 -17.28 -5.58 8.83
C ASP A 39 -17.89 -6.24 7.59
N THR A 40 -19.22 -6.38 7.58
CA THR A 40 -19.94 -7.24 6.63
C THR A 40 -20.65 -6.40 5.58
N VAL A 41 -20.01 -6.14 4.43
CA VAL A 41 -20.72 -5.74 3.19
C VAL A 41 -20.12 -6.46 1.98
N GLN A 42 -21.03 -7.00 1.18
CA GLN A 42 -20.87 -7.97 0.11
C GLN A 42 -20.30 -7.37 -1.19
N THR A 43 -19.02 -7.62 -1.46
CA THR A 43 -18.49 -8.17 -2.73
C THR A 43 -17.09 -8.73 -2.45
N THR A 44 -16.87 -9.97 -2.86
CA THR A 44 -15.71 -10.82 -2.53
C THR A 44 -14.39 -10.26 -3.07
N ASP A 45 -13.54 -9.76 -2.18
CA ASP A 45 -12.09 -9.92 -2.20
C ASP A 45 -11.57 -9.73 -0.78
N THR A 46 -11.17 -10.83 -0.14
CA THR A 46 -10.54 -10.82 1.17
C THR A 46 -9.11 -10.33 0.99
N VAL A 47 -8.88 -9.04 1.25
CA VAL A 47 -7.54 -8.46 1.36
C VAL A 47 -6.98 -8.86 2.73
N THR A 48 -5.94 -9.69 2.73
CA THR A 48 -5.17 -10.01 3.94
C THR A 48 -4.06 -8.97 4.05
N ASP A 49 -4.30 -7.90 4.80
CA ASP A 49 -3.26 -6.93 5.16
C ASP A 49 -2.41 -7.51 6.29
N THR A 50 -1.14 -7.78 6.02
CA THR A 50 -0.13 -8.01 7.07
C THR A 50 0.82 -6.83 7.04
N VAL A 51 0.60 -5.86 7.93
CA VAL A 51 1.54 -4.75 8.16
C VAL A 51 2.38 -5.09 9.38
N THR A 52 3.63 -5.49 9.15
CA THR A 52 4.60 -5.67 10.24
C THR A 52 5.30 -4.34 10.47
N THR A 53 4.94 -3.63 11.54
CA THR A 53 5.60 -2.38 11.95
C THR A 53 6.96 -2.68 12.58
N GLY A 54 8.00 -2.59 11.76
CA GLY A 54 9.41 -2.65 12.15
C GLY A 54 10.18 -3.53 11.17
N GLY A 55 10.91 -2.91 10.22
CA GLY A 55 11.81 -3.60 9.29
C GLY A 55 11.21 -4.90 8.75
N GLY A 56 10.10 -4.78 8.01
CA GLY A 56 9.26 -5.93 7.68
C GLY A 56 9.02 -6.04 6.18
N ASP A 57 8.75 -7.27 5.74
CA ASP A 57 8.21 -7.51 4.42
C ASP A 57 6.83 -6.85 4.29
N VAL A 58 6.58 -6.24 3.14
CA VAL A 58 5.31 -5.61 2.76
C VAL A 58 4.71 -6.41 1.62
N ASN A 59 3.41 -6.69 1.72
CA ASN A 59 2.61 -7.23 0.62
C ASN A 59 1.19 -6.69 0.73
N LEU A 60 0.87 -5.68 -0.06
CA LEU A 60 -0.42 -4.98 -0.03
C LEU A 60 -1.08 -5.03 -1.40
N ASN A 61 -2.41 -5.13 -1.42
CA ASN A 61 -3.21 -4.95 -2.63
C ASN A 61 -4.04 -3.67 -2.51
N CYS A 62 -3.71 -2.69 -3.34
CA CYS A 62 -4.21 -1.33 -3.23
C CYS A 62 -5.15 -1.02 -4.42
N PRO A 63 -6.47 -0.94 -4.20
CA PRO A 63 -7.39 -0.56 -5.27
C PRO A 63 -7.25 0.93 -5.61
N VAL A 64 -7.09 1.22 -6.90
CA VAL A 64 -6.92 2.55 -7.46
C VAL A 64 -8.03 2.83 -8.45
N GLY A 65 -9.00 3.66 -8.07
CA GLY A 65 -10.04 4.16 -8.98
C GLY A 65 -9.73 5.55 -9.54
N GLY A 66 -10.58 6.05 -10.45
CA GLY A 66 -10.49 7.40 -11.04
C GLY A 66 -9.33 7.56 -12.01
N LEU A 67 -9.13 6.57 -12.88
CA LEU A 67 -8.12 6.56 -13.94
C LEU A 67 -8.79 6.81 -15.29
N ASP A 68 -8.79 8.06 -15.77
CA ASP A 68 -9.61 8.48 -16.92
C ASP A 68 -9.23 7.82 -18.25
N ASN A 69 -7.96 7.40 -18.40
CA ASN A 69 -7.45 6.76 -19.62
C ASN A 69 -7.48 5.23 -19.57
N VAL A 70 -8.01 4.64 -18.49
CA VAL A 70 -8.03 3.20 -18.25
C VAL A 70 -9.45 2.66 -18.39
N GLN A 71 -9.61 1.56 -19.12
CA GLN A 71 -10.87 0.87 -19.28
C GLN A 71 -11.39 0.41 -17.91
N GLY A 72 -12.62 0.83 -17.57
CA GLY A 72 -13.21 0.59 -16.26
C GLY A 72 -12.81 1.59 -15.18
N GLY A 73 -11.89 2.52 -15.48
CA GLY A 73 -11.53 3.63 -14.60
C GLY A 73 -10.80 3.24 -13.32
N GLN A 74 -10.35 1.99 -13.20
CA GLN A 74 -9.70 1.47 -11.98
C GLN A 74 -8.71 0.34 -12.27
N THR A 75 -7.79 0.10 -11.33
CA THR A 75 -6.88 -1.06 -11.30
C THR A 75 -6.55 -1.41 -9.84
N THR A 76 -5.88 -2.55 -9.63
CA THR A 76 -5.34 -2.94 -8.32
C THR A 76 -3.82 -2.98 -8.42
N VAL A 77 -3.16 -2.30 -7.49
CA VAL A 77 -1.71 -2.25 -7.39
C VAL A 77 -1.25 -3.19 -6.29
N THR A 78 -0.39 -4.14 -6.64
CA THR A 78 0.30 -4.97 -5.66
C THR A 78 1.59 -4.29 -5.27
N VAL A 79 1.73 -3.94 -4.00
CA VAL A 79 2.93 -3.34 -3.40
C VAL A 79 3.66 -4.44 -2.64
N THR A 80 4.88 -4.73 -3.05
CA THR A 80 5.77 -5.67 -2.37
C THR A 80 7.03 -4.97 -1.94
N GLY A 81 7.56 -5.30 -0.77
CA GLY A 81 8.88 -4.85 -0.34
C GLY A 81 9.46 -5.82 0.65
N SER A 82 10.79 -5.86 0.73
CA SER A 82 11.50 -6.67 1.72
C SER A 82 12.46 -5.79 2.50
N ASP A 83 12.61 -6.09 3.79
CA ASP A 83 13.46 -5.32 4.72
C ASP A 83 13.22 -3.80 4.62
N VAL A 84 11.95 -3.39 4.55
CA VAL A 84 11.59 -1.97 4.39
C VAL A 84 11.99 -1.21 5.64
N ASP A 85 12.97 -0.31 5.49
CA ASP A 85 13.44 0.52 6.60
C ASP A 85 12.27 1.38 7.11
N PRO A 86 12.08 1.54 8.43
CA PRO A 86 10.99 2.36 8.97
C PRO A 86 10.97 3.80 8.43
N SER A 87 12.12 4.36 8.05
CA SER A 87 12.21 5.69 7.42
C SER A 87 11.62 5.74 6.00
N GLN A 88 11.45 4.58 5.35
CA GLN A 88 10.92 4.42 4.00
C GLN A 88 9.54 3.73 3.99
N ALA A 89 8.95 3.46 5.15
CA ALA A 89 7.67 2.77 5.26
C ALA A 89 6.52 3.52 4.59
N ASP A 90 6.57 4.86 4.56
CA ASP A 90 5.56 5.70 3.90
C ASP A 90 5.49 5.45 2.38
N SER A 91 6.63 5.08 1.78
CA SER A 91 6.72 4.70 0.36
C SER A 91 6.03 3.37 0.06
N ALA A 92 5.82 2.52 1.08
CA ALA A 92 5.22 1.19 0.96
C ALA A 92 3.74 1.17 1.41
N THR A 93 2.99 2.23 1.09
CA THR A 93 1.57 2.37 1.48
C THR A 93 0.63 2.38 0.27
N CYS A 94 -0.65 2.08 0.49
CA CYS A 94 -1.66 2.21 -0.57
C CYS A 94 -1.95 3.65 -0.98
N ALA A 95 -1.71 4.62 -0.10
CA ALA A 95 -1.81 6.03 -0.45
C ALA A 95 -0.76 6.39 -1.50
N GLU A 96 0.47 5.91 -1.28
CA GLU A 96 1.58 6.13 -2.22
C GLU A 96 1.37 5.38 -3.54
N ALA A 97 1.01 4.10 -3.46
CA ALA A 97 0.72 3.29 -4.65
C ALA A 97 -0.34 3.91 -5.56
N LYS A 98 -1.34 4.56 -4.96
CA LYS A 98 -2.38 5.28 -5.70
C LYS A 98 -1.83 6.51 -6.42
N THR A 99 -0.93 7.27 -5.78
CA THR A 99 -0.26 8.42 -6.38
C THR A 99 0.61 7.99 -7.56
N VAL A 100 1.47 6.99 -7.35
CA VAL A 100 2.37 6.43 -8.37
C VAL A 100 1.59 5.89 -9.57
N ALA A 101 0.58 5.06 -9.35
CA ALA A 101 -0.19 4.46 -10.44
C ALA A 101 -0.95 5.50 -11.27
N ARG A 102 -1.45 6.59 -10.65
CA ARG A 102 -2.08 7.70 -11.37
C ARG A 102 -1.10 8.44 -12.27
N GLN A 103 0.11 8.71 -11.77
CA GLN A 103 1.15 9.39 -12.55
C GLN A 103 1.64 8.50 -13.71
N ALA A 104 1.88 7.22 -13.45
CA ALA A 104 2.26 6.24 -14.47
C ALA A 104 1.23 6.15 -15.60
N THR A 105 -0.04 5.97 -15.25
CA THR A 105 -1.12 5.83 -16.25
C THR A 105 -1.46 7.13 -16.98
N ALA A 106 -1.05 8.29 -16.46
CA ALA A 106 -1.20 9.56 -17.17
C ALA A 106 -0.22 9.71 -18.35
N GLY A 107 0.96 9.06 -18.28
CA GLY A 107 2.00 9.12 -19.31
C GLY A 107 1.70 8.30 -20.58
N GLY A 108 0.74 7.38 -20.52
CA GLY A 108 0.39 6.50 -21.64
C GLY A 108 1.15 5.16 -21.62
N ALA A 109 0.88 4.32 -22.61
CA ALA A 109 1.23 2.90 -22.61
C ALA A 109 2.72 2.57 -22.80
N GLU A 110 3.55 3.50 -23.28
CA GLU A 110 4.87 3.18 -23.86
C GLU A 110 6.03 4.01 -23.31
N MET A 111 5.79 4.90 -22.34
CA MET A 111 6.82 5.78 -21.80
C MET A 111 7.13 5.43 -20.34
N PRO A 112 8.40 5.11 -20.01
CA PRO A 112 8.85 5.07 -18.63
C PRO A 112 8.61 6.41 -17.94
N VAL A 113 8.19 6.38 -16.68
CA VAL A 113 7.99 7.59 -15.88
C VAL A 113 8.67 7.49 -14.53
N ASN A 114 9.05 8.63 -13.96
CA ASN A 114 9.43 8.72 -12.57
C ASN A 114 8.30 9.37 -11.78
N ALA A 115 7.79 8.68 -10.76
CA ALA A 115 6.67 9.12 -9.94
C ALA A 115 7.00 8.94 -8.46
N ASP A 116 7.10 10.04 -7.72
CA ASP A 116 7.42 10.07 -6.29
C ASP A 116 8.65 9.22 -5.88
N GLY A 117 9.71 9.28 -6.68
CA GLY A 117 10.92 8.50 -6.46
C GLY A 117 10.87 7.06 -6.96
N PHE A 118 9.71 6.57 -7.44
CA PHE A 118 9.61 5.30 -8.14
C PHE A 118 9.97 5.47 -9.61
N GLN A 119 10.78 4.55 -10.13
CA GLN A 119 11.00 4.38 -11.56
C GLN A 119 10.02 3.35 -12.10
N CYS A 120 9.06 3.82 -12.89
CA CYS A 120 8.00 3.03 -13.49
C CYS A 120 8.30 2.70 -14.94
N GLU A 121 8.34 1.41 -15.26
CA GLU A 121 8.58 0.91 -16.60
C GLU A 121 7.32 0.20 -17.13
N PRO A 122 6.77 0.64 -18.27
CA PRO A 122 5.65 -0.04 -18.90
C PRO A 122 6.16 -1.20 -19.77
N SER A 123 5.36 -2.25 -19.82
CA SER A 123 5.52 -3.38 -20.72
C SER A 123 4.20 -3.67 -21.42
N VAL A 124 4.16 -3.45 -22.74
CA VAL A 124 2.96 -3.70 -23.56
C VAL A 124 2.76 -5.20 -23.73
N VAL A 125 1.67 -5.71 -23.17
CA VAL A 125 1.30 -7.12 -23.18
C VAL A 125 0.48 -7.48 -24.43
N SER A 126 -0.35 -6.56 -24.91
CA SER A 126 -1.18 -6.76 -26.09
C SER A 126 -1.56 -5.41 -26.69
N THR A 127 -1.68 -5.35 -28.02
CA THR A 127 -2.23 -4.22 -28.76
C THR A 127 -3.59 -4.63 -29.35
N GLY A 128 -4.64 -3.86 -29.01
CA GLY A 128 -6.03 -4.11 -29.40
C GLY A 128 -6.89 -4.95 -28.43
N PRO A 129 -7.24 -4.44 -27.23
CA PRO A 129 -6.91 -3.13 -26.64
C PRO A 129 -5.52 -3.11 -26.01
N ASP A 130 -4.95 -1.91 -25.83
CA ASP A 130 -3.60 -1.76 -25.29
C ASP A 130 -3.56 -2.15 -23.82
N LYS A 131 -3.08 -3.37 -23.56
CA LYS A 131 -2.86 -3.89 -22.20
C LYS A 131 -1.41 -3.67 -21.82
N VAL A 132 -1.19 -2.99 -20.71
CA VAL A 132 0.15 -2.63 -20.23
C VAL A 132 0.33 -3.13 -18.81
N ASN A 133 1.43 -3.83 -18.57
CA ASN A 133 1.93 -4.13 -17.24
C ASN A 133 2.88 -3.01 -16.81
N TRP A 134 2.64 -2.44 -15.65
CA TRP A 134 3.51 -1.46 -15.04
C TRP A 134 4.27 -2.11 -13.90
N GLU A 135 5.57 -1.86 -13.87
CA GLU A 135 6.44 -2.20 -12.75
C GLU A 135 7.14 -0.92 -12.30
N CYS A 136 6.88 -0.50 -11.06
CA CYS A 136 7.45 0.69 -10.46
C CYS A 136 8.37 0.27 -9.31
N THR A 137 9.63 0.67 -9.36
CA THR A 137 10.63 0.31 -8.36
C THR A 137 11.12 1.54 -7.62
N PHE A 138 11.12 1.47 -6.29
CA PHE A 138 11.76 2.44 -5.42
C PHE A 138 12.94 1.76 -4.74
N ARG A 139 14.09 2.42 -4.78
CA ARG A 139 15.31 1.98 -4.10
C ARG A 139 15.71 3.03 -3.08
N GLY A 140 15.80 2.63 -1.83
CA GLY A 140 16.32 3.48 -0.76
C GLY A 140 17.75 3.93 -1.08
N ALA A 141 18.03 5.22 -0.94
CA ALA A 141 19.36 5.77 -1.25
C ALA A 141 20.46 5.23 -0.32
N ASP A 142 20.12 5.03 0.96
CA ASP A 142 21.05 4.69 2.04
C ASP A 142 20.63 3.42 2.81
N THR A 143 19.62 2.70 2.33
CA THR A 143 19.07 1.49 2.97
C THR A 143 18.95 0.36 1.95
N ALA A 144 18.97 -0.89 2.41
CA ALA A 144 18.71 -2.06 1.57
C ALA A 144 17.20 -2.24 1.29
N THR A 145 16.47 -1.13 1.14
CA THR A 145 15.02 -1.13 0.92
C THR A 145 14.73 -1.11 -0.56
N ASP A 146 14.11 -2.19 -1.04
CA ASP A 146 13.52 -2.28 -2.36
C ASP A 146 12.01 -2.42 -2.23
N ILE A 147 11.27 -1.50 -2.84
CA ILE A 147 9.80 -1.55 -2.92
C ILE A 147 9.43 -1.62 -4.39
N THR A 148 8.62 -2.62 -4.74
CA THR A 148 8.10 -2.83 -6.09
C THR A 148 6.59 -2.71 -6.05
N MET A 149 6.06 -1.90 -6.96
CA MET A 149 4.63 -1.82 -7.23
C MET A 149 4.37 -2.40 -8.62
N SER A 150 3.43 -3.34 -8.72
CA SER A 150 3.04 -3.93 -9.98
C SER A 150 1.54 -3.82 -10.19
N PHE A 151 1.13 -3.45 -11.40
CA PHE A 151 -0.27 -3.37 -11.77
C PHE A 151 -0.45 -3.44 -13.27
N GLN A 152 -1.64 -3.84 -13.69
CA GLN A 152 -1.99 -3.95 -15.10
C GLN A 152 -3.16 -3.04 -15.42
N VAL A 153 -3.08 -2.37 -16.57
CA VAL A 153 -4.16 -1.55 -17.09
C VAL A 153 -4.45 -1.92 -18.54
N THR A 154 -5.67 -1.66 -18.95
CA THR A 154 -6.07 -1.66 -20.36
C THR A 154 -6.47 -0.24 -20.71
N TYR A 155 -5.80 0.39 -21.68
CA TYR A 155 -6.11 1.76 -22.06
C TYR A 155 -7.35 1.84 -22.94
N THR A 156 -8.14 2.91 -22.77
CA THR A 156 -9.20 3.27 -23.70
C THR A 156 -8.54 3.95 -24.90
N GLY A 157 -8.26 3.17 -25.95
CA GLY A 157 -7.67 3.68 -27.20
C GLY A 157 -8.50 4.73 -27.92
#